data_AF-A0A7J8TBJ7-F1
#
_entry.id   AF-A0A7J8TBJ7-F1
#
_cell.length_a   1.000
_cell.length_b   1.000
_cell.length_c   1.000
_cell.angle_alpha   90.00
_cell.angle_beta   90.00
_cell.angle_gamma   90.00
#
_symmetry.space_group_name_H-M   'P 1'
#
loop_
_entity.id
_entity.type
_entity.pdbx_description
1 polymer ?
#
loop_
_entity_poly.entity_id
_entity_poly.type
_entity_poly.pdbx_seq_one_letter_code
_entity_poly.pdbx_strand_id
1 'polypeptide(L)' 'MKNMSEMSTLCGTDACAIMYSPYESQPKVWPSPIRVQQVLSKFKMIPK' A
#
# COMPACT_ATOMS: atom_id res chain seq x y z
N MET A 1 -9.71 4.02 -1.62
CA MET A 1 -8.83 2.99 -2.24
C MET A 1 -9.06 2.84 -3.73
N LYS A 2 -10.26 3.09 -4.27
CA LYS A 2 -10.55 2.97 -5.71
C LYS A 2 -9.51 3.66 -6.59
N ASN A 3 -9.17 4.92 -6.31
CA ASN A 3 -8.16 5.66 -7.08
C ASN A 3 -6.77 4.99 -7.06
N MET A 4 -6.34 4.42 -5.92
CA MET A 4 -5.06 3.69 -5.86
C MET A 4 -5.11 2.36 -6.61
N SER A 5 -6.25 1.68 -6.58
CA SER A 5 -6.47 0.48 -7.37
C SER A 5 -6.45 0.80 -8.87
N GLU A 6 -7.10 1.87 -9.30
CA GLU A 6 -7.09 2.31 -10.70
C GLU A 6 -5.69 2.69 -11.15
N MET A 7 -4.93 3.44 -10.34
CA MET A 7 -3.53 3.77 -10.64
C MET A 7 -2.64 2.53 -10.77
N SER A 8 -2.76 1.59 -9.83
CA SER A 8 -1.98 0.34 -9.87
C SER A 8 -2.32 -0.47 -11.11
N THR A 9 -3.61 -0.57 -11.47
CA THR A 9 -4.08 -1.28 -12.67
C THR A 9 -3.65 -0.60 -13.97
N LEU A 10 -3.84 0.72 -14.08
CA LEU A 10 -3.57 1.47 -15.31
C LEU A 10 -2.07 1.59 -15.60
N CYS A 11 -1.26 1.79 -14.56
CA CYS A 11 0.18 1.98 -14.72
C CYS A 11 0.98 0.67 -14.56
N GLY A 12 0.34 -0.44 -14.16
CA GLY A 12 1.02 -1.72 -13.91
C GLY A 12 2.07 -1.65 -12.80
N THR A 13 1.86 -0.78 -11.81
CA THR A 13 2.83 -0.55 -10.72
C THR A 13 2.39 -1.20 -9.42
N ASP A 14 3.36 -1.77 -8.68
CA ASP A 14 3.16 -2.23 -7.32
C ASP A 14 2.90 -1.02 -6.40
N ALA A 15 1.67 -0.89 -5.90
CA ALA A 15 1.27 0.18 -5.01
C ALA A 15 0.66 -0.37 -3.71
N CYS A 16 0.84 0.36 -2.61
CA CYS A 16 0.20 0.06 -1.33
C CYS A 16 -0.12 1.35 -0.55
N ALA A 17 -1.06 1.26 0.38
CA ALA A 17 -1.35 2.34 1.33
C ALA A 17 -1.59 1.83 2.74
N ILE A 18 -1.14 2.64 3.70
CA ILE A 18 -1.43 2.52 5.12
C ILE A 18 -1.99 3.87 5.55
N MET A 19 -3.26 3.90 5.95
CA MET A 19 -3.96 5.14 6.31
C MET A 19 -4.41 5.07 7.76
N TYR A 20 -3.97 6.05 8.55
CA TYR A 20 -4.35 6.20 9.95
C TYR A 20 -5.53 7.16 10.05
N SER A 21 -6.47 6.86 10.94
CA SER A 21 -7.60 7.72 11.28
C SER A 21 -7.60 7.91 12.79
N PRO A 22 -7.86 9.13 13.30
CA PRO A 22 -7.99 9.33 14.75
C PRO A 22 -9.23 8.62 15.34
N TYR A 23 -10.16 8.18 14.49
CA TYR A 23 -11.39 7.51 14.89
C TYR A 23 -11.30 5.98 14.85
N GLU A 24 -10.24 5.41 14.28
CA GLU A 24 -10.06 3.97 14.12
C GLU A 24 -8.85 3.52 14.93
N SER A 25 -8.98 2.40 15.66
CA SER A 25 -7.88 1.87 16.49
C SER A 25 -6.78 1.19 15.67
N GLN A 26 -7.09 0.78 14.44
CA GLN A 26 -6.15 0.13 13.53
C GLN A 26 -6.08 0.88 12.20
N PRO A 27 -4.91 0.95 11.56
CA PRO A 27 -4.78 1.57 10.26
C PRO A 27 -5.53 0.76 9.21
N LYS A 28 -6.08 1.48 8.24
CA LYS A 28 -6.63 0.86 7.04
C LYS A 28 -5.48 0.52 6.08
N VAL A 29 -5.36 -0.76 5.74
CA VAL A 29 -4.27 -1.29 4.91
C VAL A 29 -4.82 -1.76 3.57
N TRP A 30 -4.17 -1.37 2.46
CA TRP A 30 -4.53 -1.74 1.08
C TRP A 30 -3.31 -2.23 0.29
N PRO A 31 -3.41 -3.28 -0.54
CA PRO A 31 -4.62 -4.06 -0.87
C PRO A 31 -4.95 -5.15 0.14
N SER A 32 -3.95 -5.69 0.81
CA SER A 32 -4.08 -6.60 1.94
C SER A 32 -2.81 -6.53 2.79
N PRO A 33 -2.86 -6.88 4.08
CA PRO A 33 -1.67 -6.81 4.94
C PRO A 33 -0.44 -7.51 4.36
N ILE A 34 -0.63 -8.70 3.77
CA ILE A 34 0.49 -9.47 3.20
C ILE A 34 1.10 -8.81 1.97
N ARG A 35 0.29 -8.27 1.06
CA ARG A 35 0.78 -7.55 -0.13
C ARG A 35 1.49 -6.26 0.25
N VAL A 36 1.00 -5.54 1.27
CA VAL A 36 1.68 -4.33 1.77
C VAL A 36 3.05 -4.67 2.34
N GLN A 37 3.17 -5.73 3.13
CA GLN A 37 4.47 -6.16 3.65
C GLN A 37 5.46 -6.52 2.54
N GLN A 38 4.99 -7.17 1.47
CA GLN A 38 5.83 -7.48 0.30
C GLN A 38 6.33 -6.21 -0.40
N VAL A 39 5.44 -5.25 -0.69
CA VAL A 39 5.80 -3.99 -1.35
C VAL A 39 6.78 -3.19 -0.49
N LEU A 40 6.53 -3.09 0.82
CA LEU A 40 7.44 -2.40 1.76
C LEU A 40 8.82 -3.07 1.84
N SER A 41 8.86 -4.41 1.82
CA SER A 41 10.12 -5.16 1.85
C SER A 41 10.95 -4.86 0.59
N LYS A 42 10.32 -4.90 -0.60
CA LYS A 42 10.99 -4.51 -1.86
C LYS A 42 11.50 -3.07 -1.81
N PHE A 43 10.68 -2.14 -1.33
CA PHE A 43 11.05 -0.72 -1.23
C PHE A 43 12.27 -0.51 -0.32
N LYS A 44 12.33 -1.19 0.83
CA LYS A 44 13.46 -1.10 1.77
C LYS A 44 14.77 -1.68 1.22
N MET A 45 14.71 -2.52 0.18
CA MET A 45 15.90 -3.07 -0.48
C MET A 45 16.49 -2.12 -1.52
N ILE A 46 15.79 -1.03 -1.87
CA ILE A 46 16.30 -0.03 -2.82
C ILE A 46 17.39 0.81 -2.11
N PRO A 47 18.60 0.92 -2.67
CA PRO A 47 19.66 1.78 -2.13
C PRO A 47 19.22 3.24 -2.05
N LYS A 48 19.71 3.98 -1.04
CA LYS A 48 19.47 5.43 -0.90
C LYS A 48 20.24 6.25 -1.92
#